data_AF-R9A3G7-F1
#
_entry.id   AF-R9A3G7-F1
#
_cell.length_a   1.000
_cell.length_b   1.000
_cell.length_c   1.000
_cell.angle_alpha   90.00
_cell.angle_beta   90.00
_cell.angle_gamma   90.00
#
_symmetry.space_group_name_H-M   'P 1'
#
loop_
_entity.id
_entity.type
_entity.pdbx_description
1 polymer ?
#
loop_
_entity_poly.entity_id
_entity_poly.type
_entity_poly.pdbx_seq_one_letter_code
_entity_poly.pdbx_strand_id
1 'polypeptide(L)'
;MKKITLATFVLLIVATLFTNCFELDKKKEDNTAITALLLYVNDQLGGNCAMVMKSGTTYTASLFSIPKGGCSKPSTKEEAIALNQSNKEKTTAIFTKAGSNCNAALTAYTNTINNNITTLQNQTEAQYTASVANTKYIVIGNLVTESALTMKNELGYTEAQIASTNPGTLQDYYITAAILVSGASQACQNEVKLQGSPGLQTTPASVLSYSVCAYGPTAAATRKCATLSDQY
;
A
#
# COMPACT_ATOMS: atom_id res chain seq x y z
N MET A 1 -30.64 -19.22 19.22
CA MET A 1 -29.48 -19.86 18.56
C MET A 1 -28.53 -18.76 18.11
N LYS A 2 -27.33 -18.66 18.71
CA LYS A 2 -26.35 -17.61 18.39
C LYS A 2 -25.74 -17.89 17.01
N LYS A 3 -25.84 -16.93 16.09
CA LYS A 3 -25.22 -16.99 14.77
C LYS A 3 -23.70 -17.04 14.96
N ILE A 4 -23.11 -18.22 14.79
CA ILE A 4 -21.67 -18.36 14.61
C ILE A 4 -21.38 -17.67 13.28
N THR A 5 -20.73 -16.51 13.35
CA THR A 5 -20.29 -15.74 12.20
C THR A 5 -19.39 -16.62 11.33
N LEU A 6 -19.61 -16.59 10.02
CA LEU A 6 -18.86 -17.34 9.00
C LEU A 6 -17.33 -17.26 9.20
N ALA A 7 -16.83 -16.13 9.73
CA ALA A 7 -15.43 -15.92 10.09
C ALA A 7 -14.89 -16.90 11.16
N THR A 8 -15.69 -17.26 12.16
CA THR A 8 -15.30 -18.21 13.21
C THR A 8 -15.27 -19.64 12.69
N PHE A 9 -16.12 -19.96 11.71
CA PHE A 9 -16.18 -21.25 11.05
C PHE A 9 -14.98 -21.45 10.10
N VAL A 10 -14.58 -20.42 9.36
CA VAL A 10 -13.38 -20.43 8.52
C VAL A 10 -12.10 -20.57 9.37
N LEU A 11 -12.01 -19.88 10.51
CA LEU A 11 -10.88 -20.03 11.43
C LEU A 11 -10.78 -21.46 12.00
N LEU A 12 -11.91 -22.10 12.32
CA LEU A 12 -11.93 -23.48 12.80
C LEU A 12 -11.51 -24.47 11.70
N ILE A 13 -11.95 -24.27 10.46
CA ILE A 13 -11.60 -25.13 9.32
C ILE A 13 -10.09 -25.04 9.02
N VAL A 14 -9.51 -23.83 9.05
CA VAL A 14 -8.06 -23.61 8.92
C VAL A 14 -7.29 -24.16 10.12
N ALA A 15 -7.89 -24.32 11.30
CA ALA A 15 -7.22 -25.01 12.41
C ALA A 15 -7.25 -26.54 12.23
N THR A 16 -8.38 -27.11 11.79
CA THR A 16 -8.55 -28.57 11.68
C THR A 16 -7.90 -29.21 10.46
N LEU A 17 -7.74 -28.48 9.36
CA LEU A 17 -7.08 -29.01 8.16
C LEU A 17 -5.55 -29.16 8.33
N PHE A 18 -4.95 -28.49 9.31
CA PHE A 18 -3.49 -28.46 9.48
C PHE A 18 -2.99 -29.38 10.60
N THR A 19 -3.85 -29.82 11.53
CA THR A 19 -3.48 -30.89 12.47
C THR A 19 -3.39 -32.27 11.82
N ASN A 20 -3.94 -32.45 10.61
CA ASN A 20 -3.94 -33.73 9.89
C ASN A 20 -3.04 -33.77 8.64
N CYS A 21 -2.44 -32.64 8.22
CA CYS A 21 -1.58 -32.59 7.03
C CYS A 21 -0.07 -32.48 7.33
N PHE A 22 0.31 -32.28 8.58
CA PHE A 22 1.71 -32.42 9.00
C PHE A 22 1.74 -33.31 10.23
N GLU A 23 2.19 -34.56 10.07
CA GLU A 23 2.83 -35.26 11.18
C GLU A 23 4.01 -34.38 11.60
N LEU A 24 3.78 -33.62 12.67
CA LEU A 24 4.82 -32.91 13.40
C LEU A 24 5.75 -33.96 13.99
N ASP A 25 6.79 -34.28 13.22
CA ASP A 25 7.97 -34.97 13.72
C ASP A 25 8.36 -34.31 15.03
N LYS A 26 8.36 -35.12 16.10
CA LYS A 26 8.66 -34.72 17.46
C LYS A 26 10.12 -34.30 17.60
N LYS A 27 10.53 -33.14 17.08
CA LYS A 27 11.80 -32.49 17.42
C LYS A 27 11.68 -30.97 17.33
N LYS A 28 11.72 -30.36 18.51
CA LYS A 28 11.76 -28.91 18.83
C LYS A 28 10.50 -28.13 18.46
N GLU A 29 10.04 -27.38 19.45
CA GLU A 29 8.97 -26.37 19.38
C GLU A 29 9.39 -25.19 18.50
N ASP A 30 9.64 -25.43 17.21
CA ASP A 30 9.99 -24.38 16.27
C ASP A 30 8.68 -23.75 15.75
N ASN A 31 8.10 -22.88 16.59
CA ASN A 31 6.91 -22.08 16.28
C ASN A 31 7.15 -21.08 15.14
N THR A 32 8.32 -21.10 14.49
CA THR A 32 8.70 -20.25 13.36
C THR A 32 7.74 -20.39 12.19
N ALA A 33 7.29 -21.60 11.86
CA ALA A 33 6.35 -21.81 10.75
C ALA A 33 4.94 -21.24 11.05
N ILE A 34 4.44 -21.44 12.28
CA ILE A 34 3.14 -20.90 12.72
C ILE A 34 3.22 -19.38 12.88
N THR A 35 4.34 -18.85 13.37
CA THR A 35 4.58 -17.40 13.48
C THR A 35 4.71 -16.76 12.09
N ALA A 36 5.43 -17.38 11.16
CA ALA A 36 5.51 -16.94 9.78
C ALA A 36 4.14 -16.99 9.09
N LEU A 37 3.31 -17.99 9.37
CA LEU A 37 1.95 -18.09 8.85
C LEU A 37 1.01 -17.07 9.49
N LEU A 38 1.11 -16.80 10.79
CA LEU A 38 0.35 -15.75 11.46
C LEU A 38 0.75 -14.36 10.98
N LEU A 39 2.06 -14.12 10.79
CA LEU A 39 2.55 -12.90 10.15
C LEU A 39 2.08 -12.81 8.71
N TYR A 40 2.08 -13.90 7.94
CA TYR A 40 1.56 -13.95 6.57
C TYR A 40 0.05 -13.66 6.53
N VAL A 41 -0.74 -14.23 7.44
CA VAL A 41 -2.19 -13.98 7.53
C VAL A 41 -2.47 -12.56 8.02
N ASN A 42 -1.66 -12.02 8.92
CA ASN A 42 -1.77 -10.63 9.37
C ASN A 42 -1.33 -9.63 8.28
N ASP A 43 -0.35 -10.01 7.45
CA ASP A 43 0.09 -9.31 6.25
C ASP A 43 -1.00 -9.32 5.14
N GLN A 44 -1.81 -10.39 5.09
CA GLN A 44 -2.94 -10.55 4.17
C GLN A 44 -4.20 -9.76 4.59
N LEU A 45 -4.33 -9.38 5.86
CA LEU A 45 -5.43 -8.53 6.29
C LEU A 45 -5.06 -7.08 6.01
N GLY A 46 -5.48 -6.55 4.85
CA GLY A 46 -5.20 -5.17 4.45
C GLY A 46 -5.66 -4.13 5.47
N GLY A 47 -4.80 -3.14 5.70
CA GLY A 47 -5.09 -1.86 6.34
C GLY A 47 -4.96 -0.71 5.34
N ASN A 48 -5.42 0.47 5.72
CA ASN A 48 -5.24 1.69 4.93
C ASN A 48 -4.42 2.69 5.73
N CYS A 49 -3.57 3.45 5.06
CA CYS A 49 -2.70 4.44 5.68
C CYS A 49 -2.74 5.75 4.94
N ALA A 50 -2.66 6.85 5.68
CA ALA A 50 -2.37 8.18 5.18
C ALA A 50 -0.96 8.59 5.62
N MET A 51 -0.10 8.91 4.66
CA MET A 51 1.15 9.62 4.91
C MET A 51 0.92 11.11 4.66
N VAL A 52 0.99 11.89 5.73
CA VAL A 52 0.88 13.36 5.67
C VAL A 52 2.27 13.96 5.71
N MET A 53 2.63 14.68 4.65
CA MET A 53 3.89 15.41 4.54
C MET A 53 3.63 16.91 4.63
N LYS A 54 4.37 17.60 5.51
CA LYS A 54 4.37 19.06 5.65
C LYS A 54 5.52 19.67 4.84
N SER A 55 5.19 20.63 3.97
CA SER A 55 6.16 21.44 3.22
C SER A 55 5.84 22.93 3.39
N GLY A 56 6.59 23.60 4.26
CA GLY A 56 6.27 24.97 4.69
C GLY A 56 4.91 25.03 5.38
N THR A 57 3.95 25.73 4.79
CA THR A 57 2.56 25.84 5.25
C THR A 57 1.59 24.92 4.50
N THR A 58 2.10 24.12 3.56
CA THR A 58 1.29 23.19 2.77
C THR A 58 1.41 21.78 3.32
N TYR A 59 0.33 21.02 3.18
CA TYR A 59 0.27 19.63 3.62
C TYR A 59 -0.34 18.79 2.52
N THR A 60 0.27 17.63 2.27
CA THR A 60 -0.22 16.66 1.29
C THR A 60 -0.42 15.33 1.99
N ALA A 61 -1.60 14.73 1.83
CA ALA A 61 -1.87 13.37 2.29
C ALA A 61 -1.86 12.40 1.12
N SER A 62 -0.91 11.48 1.13
CA SER A 62 -0.88 10.31 0.24
C SER A 62 -1.56 9.15 0.96
N LEU A 63 -2.58 8.58 0.34
CA LEU A 63 -3.36 7.47 0.87
C LEU A 63 -2.95 6.19 0.13
N PHE A 64 -2.71 5.10 0.85
CA PHE A 64 -2.34 3.83 0.23
C PHE A 64 -2.78 2.62 1.06
N SER A 65 -2.98 1.50 0.36
CA SER A 65 -3.21 0.19 0.96
C SER A 65 -1.90 -0.37 1.52
N ILE A 66 -1.95 -0.93 2.72
CA ILE A 66 -0.80 -1.50 3.45
C ILE A 66 -1.19 -2.81 4.15
N PRO A 67 -0.23 -3.61 4.63
CA PRO A 67 -0.50 -4.62 5.66
C PRO A 67 -1.12 -3.99 6.91
N LYS A 68 -1.98 -4.72 7.64
CA LYS A 68 -2.39 -4.29 8.99
C LYS A 68 -1.16 -4.10 9.89
N GLY A 69 -1.09 -2.95 10.56
CA GLY A 69 0.05 -2.56 11.39
C GLY A 69 1.21 -1.89 10.63
N GLY A 70 1.19 -1.89 9.29
CA GLY A 70 2.22 -1.25 8.47
C GLY A 70 2.13 0.28 8.35
N CYS A 71 1.18 0.93 9.03
CA CYS A 71 1.01 2.38 8.96
C CYS A 71 1.94 3.06 9.96
N SER A 72 3.23 2.87 9.75
CA SER A 72 4.26 3.39 10.62
C SER A 72 5.35 4.02 9.77
N LYS A 73 5.84 5.16 10.25
CA LYS A 73 7.05 5.78 9.73
C LYS A 73 8.25 4.89 10.10
N PRO A 74 9.20 4.63 9.18
CA PRO A 74 10.45 3.99 9.57
C PRO A 74 11.14 4.84 10.63
N SER A 75 11.47 4.23 11.76
CA SER A 75 12.03 4.89 12.94
C SER A 75 13.53 5.14 12.80
N THR A 76 14.22 4.33 12.00
CA THR A 76 15.65 4.48 11.68
C THR A 76 15.89 4.56 10.18
N LYS A 77 17.08 5.04 9.79
CA LYS A 77 17.48 5.06 8.37
C LYS A 77 17.62 3.63 7.81
N GLU A 78 18.04 2.66 8.62
CA GLU A 78 18.15 1.25 8.20
C GLU A 78 16.77 0.67 7.87
N GLU A 79 15.76 0.98 8.68
CA GLU A 79 14.37 0.58 8.39
C GLU A 79 13.87 1.24 7.10
N ALA A 80 14.21 2.51 6.85
CA ALA A 80 13.85 3.19 5.61
C ALA A 80 14.54 2.57 4.38
N ILE A 81 15.81 2.17 4.51
CA ILE A 81 16.56 1.48 3.45
C ILE A 81 15.93 0.12 3.17
N ALA A 82 15.64 -0.67 4.21
CA ALA A 82 15.00 -1.97 4.07
C ALA A 82 13.62 -1.87 3.41
N LEU A 83 12.83 -0.85 3.76
CA LEU A 83 11.56 -0.57 3.11
C LEU A 83 11.72 -0.24 1.62
N ASN A 84 12.71 0.60 1.26
CA ASN A 84 13.00 0.91 -0.14
C ASN A 84 13.46 -0.32 -0.92
N GLN A 85 14.28 -1.19 -0.32
CA GLN A 85 14.71 -2.46 -0.93
C GLN A 85 13.53 -3.41 -1.14
N SER A 86 12.67 -3.58 -0.14
CA SER A 86 11.47 -4.41 -0.25
C SER A 86 10.53 -3.90 -1.34
N ASN A 87 10.29 -2.58 -1.40
CA ASN A 87 9.49 -1.96 -2.45
C ASN A 87 10.10 -2.17 -3.83
N LYS A 88 11.44 -2.03 -3.94
CA LYS A 88 12.19 -2.28 -5.17
C LYS A 88 11.98 -3.70 -5.67
N GLU A 89 12.15 -4.70 -4.80
CA GLU A 89 12.01 -6.12 -5.15
C GLU A 89 10.60 -6.43 -5.65
N LYS A 90 9.58 -6.02 -4.89
CA LYS A 90 8.17 -6.28 -5.22
C LYS A 90 7.74 -5.61 -6.54
N THR A 91 8.16 -4.37 -6.76
CA THR A 91 7.82 -3.63 -7.98
C THR A 91 8.63 -4.12 -9.19
N THR A 92 9.89 -4.51 -8.99
CA THR A 92 10.72 -5.13 -10.03
C THR A 92 10.12 -6.46 -10.50
N ALA A 93 9.62 -7.28 -9.57
CA ALA A 93 8.95 -8.54 -9.92
C ALA A 93 7.73 -8.30 -10.82
N ILE A 94 6.96 -7.24 -10.58
CA ILE A 94 5.80 -6.85 -11.42
C ILE A 94 6.27 -6.49 -12.83
N PHE A 95 7.29 -5.63 -12.96
CA PHE A 95 7.82 -5.25 -14.28
C PHE A 95 8.42 -6.43 -15.04
N THR A 96 9.18 -7.28 -14.37
CA THR A 96 9.75 -8.50 -14.97
C THR A 96 8.64 -9.40 -15.51
N LYS A 97 7.53 -9.55 -14.76
CA LYS A 97 6.37 -10.33 -15.20
C LYS A 97 5.59 -9.68 -16.35
N ALA A 98 5.54 -8.35 -16.39
CA ALA A 98 4.95 -7.57 -17.48
C ALA A 98 5.79 -7.60 -18.79
N GLY A 99 7.04 -8.08 -18.72
CA GLY A 99 7.85 -8.39 -19.90
C GLY A 99 8.55 -7.18 -20.53
N SER A 100 9.04 -7.37 -21.76
CA SER A 100 10.00 -6.48 -22.41
C SER A 100 9.46 -5.07 -22.69
N ASN A 101 8.14 -4.90 -22.82
CA ASN A 101 7.48 -3.60 -22.95
C ASN A 101 7.78 -2.65 -21.76
N CYS A 102 8.17 -3.22 -20.62
CA CYS A 102 8.46 -2.50 -19.39
C CYS A 102 9.95 -2.31 -19.08
N ASN A 103 10.87 -2.74 -19.94
CA ASN A 103 12.31 -2.69 -19.64
C ASN A 103 12.81 -1.27 -19.30
N ALA A 104 12.41 -0.26 -20.08
CA ALA A 104 12.81 1.13 -19.84
C ALA A 104 12.24 1.67 -18.51
N ALA A 105 10.97 1.37 -18.21
CA ALA A 105 10.33 1.75 -16.95
C ALA A 105 11.01 1.06 -15.75
N LEU A 106 11.32 -0.23 -15.88
CA LEU A 106 12.05 -0.99 -14.86
C LEU A 106 13.42 -0.39 -14.57
N THR A 107 14.19 -0.03 -15.60
CA THR A 107 15.50 0.63 -15.44
C THR A 107 15.34 1.97 -14.73
N ALA A 108 14.41 2.83 -15.17
CA ALA A 108 14.18 4.14 -14.56
C ALA A 108 13.75 4.03 -13.09
N TYR A 109 12.83 3.11 -12.78
CA TYR A 109 12.39 2.83 -11.42
C TYR A 109 13.54 2.34 -10.55
N THR A 110 14.31 1.36 -11.04
CA THR A 110 15.47 0.81 -10.31
C THR A 110 16.49 1.89 -9.98
N ASN A 111 16.80 2.76 -10.94
CA ASN A 111 17.73 3.88 -10.73
C ASN A 111 17.20 4.86 -9.67
N THR A 112 15.91 5.19 -9.72
CA THR A 112 15.26 6.07 -8.73
C THR A 112 15.38 5.50 -7.32
N ILE A 113 15.06 4.22 -7.13
CA ILE A 113 15.14 3.62 -5.80
C ILE A 113 16.60 3.45 -5.33
N ASN A 114 17.52 3.09 -6.22
CA ASN A 114 18.94 3.03 -5.88
C ASN A 114 19.50 4.39 -5.43
N ASN A 115 19.08 5.47 -6.09
CA ASN A 115 19.45 6.84 -5.70
C ASN A 115 18.87 7.22 -4.33
N ASN A 116 17.62 6.84 -4.04
CA ASN A 116 17.01 7.05 -2.72
C ASN A 116 17.75 6.27 -1.63
N ILE A 117 18.09 5.00 -1.87
CA ILE A 117 18.86 4.16 -0.93
C ILE A 117 20.24 4.79 -0.68
N THR A 118 20.94 5.19 -1.75
CA THR A 118 22.26 5.84 -1.64
C THR A 118 22.16 7.15 -0.84
N THR A 119 21.10 7.94 -1.06
CA THR A 119 20.84 9.16 -0.31
C THR A 119 20.65 8.87 1.17
N LEU A 120 19.84 7.87 1.52
CA LEU A 120 19.62 7.45 2.92
C LEU A 120 20.92 6.93 3.57
N GLN A 121 21.72 6.14 2.84
CA GLN A 121 23.00 5.63 3.33
C GLN A 121 24.00 6.75 3.64
N ASN A 122 23.96 7.84 2.87
CA ASN A 122 24.84 8.99 3.05
C ASN A 122 24.33 9.97 4.13
N GLN A 123 23.13 9.76 4.69
CA GLN A 123 22.62 10.58 5.79
C GLN A 123 23.18 10.13 7.14
N THR A 124 23.45 11.10 8.01
CA THR A 124 23.60 10.86 9.45
C THR A 124 22.23 10.60 10.09
N GLU A 125 22.20 9.98 11.28
CA GLU A 125 20.95 9.79 12.03
C GLU A 125 20.20 11.10 12.30
N ALA A 126 20.94 12.17 12.58
CA ALA A 126 20.37 13.49 12.80
C ALA A 126 19.71 14.04 11.53
N GLN A 127 20.34 13.86 10.37
CA GLN A 127 19.77 14.26 9.07
C GLN A 127 18.52 13.43 8.74
N TYR A 128 18.56 12.12 8.97
CA TYR A 128 17.41 11.25 8.78
C TYR A 128 16.23 11.67 9.67
N THR A 129 16.47 11.80 10.98
CA THR A 129 15.46 12.22 11.96
C THR A 129 14.82 13.56 11.58
N ALA A 130 15.63 14.53 11.14
CA ALA A 130 15.14 15.82 10.66
C ALA A 130 14.28 15.68 9.39
N SER A 131 14.70 14.83 8.43
CA SER A 131 13.97 14.63 7.17
C SER A 131 12.58 14.03 7.39
N VAL A 132 12.43 13.16 8.40
CA VAL A 132 11.18 12.47 8.70
C VAL A 132 10.33 13.19 9.76
N ALA A 133 10.82 14.29 10.34
CA ALA A 133 10.10 15.06 11.35
C ALA A 133 8.81 15.71 10.78
N ASN A 134 8.82 16.01 9.48
CA ASN A 134 7.69 16.59 8.77
C ASN A 134 6.77 15.54 8.11
N THR A 135 6.88 14.28 8.52
CA THR A 135 6.03 13.19 8.03
C THR A 135 5.29 12.51 9.17
N LYS A 136 3.96 12.38 9.03
CA LYS A 136 3.10 11.58 9.92
C LYS A 136 2.45 10.46 9.15
N TYR A 137 2.25 9.33 9.84
CA TYR A 137 1.51 8.18 9.34
C TYR A 137 0.27 8.02 10.20
N ILE A 138 -0.90 7.95 9.58
CA ILE A 138 -2.19 7.89 10.25
C ILE A 138 -2.96 6.70 9.68
N VAL A 139 -3.38 5.79 10.55
CA VAL A 139 -4.26 4.69 10.16
C VAL A 139 -5.61 5.28 9.77
N ILE A 140 -6.09 4.95 8.58
CA ILE A 140 -7.41 5.38 8.10
C ILE A 140 -8.33 4.17 7.97
N GLY A 141 -9.63 4.39 8.18
CA GLY A 141 -10.61 3.31 8.11
C GLY A 141 -10.76 2.77 6.68
N ASN A 142 -10.94 3.68 5.72
CA ASN A 142 -11.18 3.32 4.32
C ASN A 142 -10.61 4.38 3.37
N LEU A 143 -9.73 3.95 2.47
CA LEU A 143 -9.07 4.82 1.49
C LEU A 143 -10.03 5.40 0.45
N VAL A 144 -11.08 4.67 0.04
CA VAL A 144 -12.11 5.17 -0.88
C VAL A 144 -12.91 6.30 -0.22
N THR A 145 -13.29 6.12 1.05
CA THR A 145 -14.00 7.16 1.81
C THR A 145 -13.18 8.44 1.92
N GLU A 146 -11.90 8.32 2.31
CA GLU A 146 -11.00 9.48 2.41
C GLU A 146 -10.77 10.18 1.07
N SER A 147 -10.86 9.43 -0.04
CA SER A 147 -10.65 9.93 -1.40
C SER A 147 -11.91 10.44 -2.10
N ALA A 148 -13.08 10.34 -1.49
CA ALA A 148 -14.36 10.52 -2.19
C ALA A 148 -14.48 11.87 -2.92
N LEU A 149 -13.98 12.96 -2.30
CA LEU A 149 -14.00 14.29 -2.91
C LEU A 149 -13.03 14.39 -4.10
N THR A 150 -11.81 13.84 -3.99
CA THR A 150 -10.88 13.74 -5.12
C THR A 150 -11.47 12.92 -6.25
N MET A 151 -12.06 11.75 -5.95
CA MET A 151 -12.68 10.88 -6.97
C MET A 151 -13.82 11.58 -7.69
N LYS A 152 -14.69 12.29 -6.96
CA LYS A 152 -15.83 13.03 -7.53
C LYS A 152 -15.37 14.22 -8.37
N ASN A 153 -14.50 15.06 -7.82
CA ASN A 153 -14.21 16.38 -8.39
C ASN A 153 -13.03 16.40 -9.37
N GLU A 154 -12.08 15.48 -9.25
CA GLU A 154 -10.90 15.43 -10.13
C GLU A 154 -10.95 14.27 -11.13
N LEU A 155 -11.52 13.13 -10.72
CA LEU A 155 -11.56 11.91 -11.54
C LEU A 155 -12.92 11.67 -12.20
N GLY A 156 -13.93 12.50 -11.91
CA GLY A 156 -15.26 12.44 -12.53
C GLY A 156 -16.12 11.24 -12.12
N TYR A 157 -15.85 10.62 -10.96
CA TYR A 157 -16.67 9.52 -10.46
C TYR A 157 -18.04 10.03 -9.99
N THR A 158 -19.08 9.26 -10.29
CA THR A 158 -20.41 9.42 -9.69
C THR A 158 -20.46 8.83 -8.27
N GLU A 159 -21.46 9.23 -7.48
CA GLU A 159 -21.63 8.69 -6.11
C GLU A 159 -21.87 7.18 -6.11
N ALA A 160 -22.61 6.65 -7.09
CA ALA A 160 -22.79 5.22 -7.26
C ALA A 160 -21.48 4.49 -7.57
N GLN A 161 -20.62 5.07 -8.43
CA GLN A 161 -19.30 4.52 -8.72
C GLN A 161 -18.39 4.52 -7.49
N ILE A 162 -18.38 5.62 -6.72
CA ILE A 162 -17.61 5.70 -5.46
C ILE A 162 -18.10 4.64 -4.47
N ALA A 163 -19.42 4.50 -4.28
CA ALA A 163 -20.01 3.50 -3.38
C ALA A 163 -19.70 2.06 -3.80
N SER A 164 -19.53 1.81 -5.10
CA SER A 164 -19.14 0.50 -5.64
C SER A 164 -17.62 0.25 -5.68
N THR A 165 -16.80 1.27 -5.40
CA THR A 165 -15.35 1.16 -5.42
C THR A 165 -14.85 0.51 -4.13
N ASN A 166 -13.95 -0.47 -4.26
CA ASN A 166 -13.34 -1.15 -3.13
C ASN A 166 -11.90 -0.68 -2.89
N PRO A 167 -11.41 -0.67 -1.65
CA PRO A 167 -9.99 -0.51 -1.40
C PRO A 167 -9.22 -1.69 -2.00
N GLY A 168 -8.09 -1.41 -2.62
CA GLY A 168 -7.21 -2.42 -3.19
C GLY A 168 -6.41 -3.17 -2.15
N THR A 169 -5.89 -4.32 -2.53
CA THR A 169 -4.93 -5.09 -1.74
C THR A 169 -3.56 -4.42 -1.72
N LEU A 170 -2.64 -4.93 -0.89
CA LEU A 170 -1.24 -4.53 -0.95
C LEU A 170 -0.61 -4.81 -2.33
N GLN A 171 -0.99 -5.92 -2.97
CA GLN A 171 -0.52 -6.23 -4.31
C GLN A 171 -1.01 -5.18 -5.33
N ASP A 172 -2.27 -4.75 -5.21
CA ASP A 172 -2.82 -3.67 -6.04
C ASP A 172 -2.09 -2.34 -5.80
N TYR A 173 -1.57 -2.08 -4.60
CA TYR A 173 -0.74 -0.91 -4.33
C TYR A 173 0.57 -0.96 -5.11
N TYR A 174 1.31 -2.08 -5.04
CA TYR A 174 2.56 -2.22 -5.81
C TYR A 174 2.34 -2.14 -7.32
N ILE A 175 1.19 -2.63 -7.79
CA ILE A 175 0.81 -2.55 -9.20
C ILE A 175 0.49 -1.11 -9.60
N THR A 176 -0.28 -0.38 -8.78
CA THR A 176 -0.52 1.04 -9.02
C THR A 176 0.77 1.87 -8.97
N ALA A 177 1.69 1.56 -8.06
CA ALA A 177 3.02 2.16 -8.04
C ALA A 177 3.79 1.87 -9.34
N ALA A 178 3.78 0.62 -9.82
CA ALA A 178 4.37 0.24 -11.10
C ALA A 178 3.72 0.99 -12.29
N ILE A 179 2.39 1.16 -12.30
CA ILE A 179 1.68 1.93 -13.34
C ILE A 179 2.14 3.40 -13.32
N LEU A 180 2.20 4.03 -12.14
CA LEU A 180 2.62 5.43 -12.00
C LEU A 180 4.06 5.66 -12.50
N VAL A 181 4.97 4.73 -12.21
CA VAL A 181 6.38 4.84 -12.65
C VAL A 181 6.62 4.30 -14.07
N SER A 182 5.64 3.63 -14.69
CA SER A 182 5.68 3.25 -16.12
C SER A 182 5.72 4.46 -17.06
N GLY A 183 5.43 5.65 -16.54
CA GLY A 183 5.47 6.90 -17.29
C GLY A 183 4.52 6.86 -18.49
N ALA A 184 4.95 7.39 -19.63
CA ALA A 184 4.12 7.48 -20.84
C ALA A 184 4.00 6.16 -21.64
N SER A 185 4.64 5.07 -21.22
CA SER A 185 4.56 3.79 -21.95
C SER A 185 3.21 3.12 -21.70
N GLN A 186 2.22 3.42 -22.55
CA GLN A 186 0.90 2.81 -22.47
C GLN A 186 0.96 1.27 -22.61
N ALA A 187 1.88 0.77 -23.44
CA ALA A 187 2.10 -0.66 -23.59
C ALA A 187 2.53 -1.29 -22.26
N CYS A 188 3.50 -0.69 -21.55
CA CYS A 188 3.90 -1.20 -20.24
C CYS A 188 2.77 -1.09 -19.21
N GLN A 189 2.07 0.05 -19.14
CA GLN A 189 0.96 0.22 -18.21
C GLN A 189 -0.12 -0.85 -18.39
N ASN A 190 -0.44 -1.22 -19.63
CA ASN A 190 -1.42 -2.26 -19.91
C ASN A 190 -0.96 -3.63 -19.40
N GLU A 191 0.30 -4.01 -19.67
CA GLU A 191 0.87 -5.29 -19.18
C GLU A 191 0.94 -5.35 -17.65
N VAL A 192 1.28 -4.23 -17.00
CA VAL A 192 1.31 -4.12 -15.55
C VAL A 192 -0.10 -4.24 -14.95
N LYS A 193 -1.11 -3.59 -15.54
CA LYS A 193 -2.51 -3.66 -15.08
C LYS A 193 -3.05 -5.09 -15.09
N LEU A 194 -2.65 -5.92 -16.06
CA LEU A 194 -3.04 -7.33 -16.14
C LEU A 194 -2.52 -8.17 -14.97
N GLN A 195 -1.52 -7.69 -14.23
CA GLN A 195 -1.01 -8.37 -13.03
C GLN A 195 -1.88 -8.13 -11.78
N GLY A 196 -2.83 -7.20 -11.86
CA GLY A 196 -3.62 -6.73 -10.71
C GLY A 196 -5.01 -7.32 -10.64
N SER A 197 -5.75 -6.90 -9.61
CA SER A 197 -7.16 -7.26 -9.50
C SER A 197 -7.95 -6.77 -10.73
N PRO A 198 -9.01 -7.49 -11.14
CA PRO A 198 -9.84 -7.07 -12.27
C PRO A 198 -10.40 -5.64 -12.13
N GLY A 199 -10.63 -5.18 -10.90
CA GLY A 199 -11.13 -3.83 -10.63
C GLY A 199 -10.18 -2.71 -11.07
N LEU A 200 -8.86 -2.94 -11.07
CA LEU A 200 -7.87 -1.98 -11.59
C LEU A 200 -7.96 -1.78 -13.12
N GLN A 201 -8.63 -2.69 -13.83
CA GLN A 201 -8.74 -2.68 -15.29
C GLN A 201 -10.03 -2.00 -15.77
N THR A 202 -10.95 -1.68 -14.86
CA THR A 202 -12.24 -1.04 -15.19
C THR A 202 -12.09 0.46 -15.45
N THR A 203 -13.06 1.05 -16.14
CA THR A 203 -13.10 2.50 -16.44
C THR A 203 -14.48 3.08 -16.05
N PRO A 204 -14.56 3.92 -15.00
CA PRO A 204 -13.49 4.21 -14.05
C PRO A 204 -13.11 2.99 -13.20
N ALA A 205 -11.92 2.99 -12.60
CA ALA A 205 -11.44 1.84 -11.81
C ALA A 205 -12.32 1.62 -10.57
N SER A 206 -12.77 0.38 -10.36
CA SER A 206 -13.59 -0.06 -9.21
C SER A 206 -12.75 -0.57 -8.02
N VAL A 207 -11.42 -0.53 -8.16
CA VAL A 207 -10.47 -0.75 -7.07
C VAL A 207 -9.56 0.47 -6.96
N LEU A 208 -9.40 0.98 -5.74
CA LEU A 208 -8.51 2.09 -5.44
C LEU A 208 -7.44 1.63 -4.44
N SER A 209 -6.17 1.63 -4.82
CA SER A 209 -5.05 1.23 -3.94
C SER A 209 -4.09 2.37 -3.58
N TYR A 210 -4.27 3.52 -4.25
CA TYR A 210 -3.53 4.75 -4.01
C TYR A 210 -4.41 5.95 -4.35
N SER A 211 -4.28 7.02 -3.58
CA SER A 211 -4.95 8.29 -3.84
C SER A 211 -4.21 9.43 -3.15
N VAL A 212 -4.53 10.66 -3.54
CA VAL A 212 -4.05 11.87 -2.88
C VAL A 212 -5.25 12.72 -2.53
N CYS A 213 -5.27 13.25 -1.31
CA CYS A 213 -6.23 14.24 -0.87
C CYS A 213 -5.50 15.42 -0.22
N ALA A 214 -6.13 16.59 -0.28
CA ALA A 214 -5.66 17.78 0.38
C ALA A 214 -5.89 17.64 1.90
N TYR A 215 -4.93 18.13 2.69
CA TYR A 215 -4.95 17.98 4.14
C TYR A 215 -4.70 19.32 4.83
N GLY A 216 -5.32 19.51 6.00
CA GLY A 216 -5.09 20.66 6.87
C GLY A 216 -6.12 21.78 6.69
N PRO A 217 -6.00 22.85 7.50
CA PRO A 217 -7.02 23.88 7.63
C PRO A 217 -7.20 24.73 6.37
N THR A 218 -6.16 24.85 5.54
CA THR A 218 -6.15 25.62 4.29
C THR A 218 -6.38 24.75 3.05
N ALA A 219 -6.64 23.45 3.23
CA ALA A 219 -6.89 22.53 2.13
C ALA A 219 -8.11 22.95 1.32
N ALA A 220 -8.00 22.87 -0.02
CA ALA A 220 -9.13 23.10 -0.91
C ALA A 220 -10.27 22.11 -0.59
N ALA A 221 -11.46 22.65 -0.28
CA ALA A 221 -12.62 21.85 0.10
C ALA A 221 -13.02 20.81 -0.97
N THR A 222 -12.70 21.04 -2.24
CA THR A 222 -12.97 20.13 -3.35
C THR A 222 -12.09 18.88 -3.37
N ARG A 223 -10.98 18.87 -2.63
CA ARG A 223 -10.00 17.77 -2.62
C ARG A 223 -9.67 17.27 -1.21
N LYS A 224 -10.32 17.83 -0.19
CA LYS A 224 -9.96 17.57 1.20
C LYS A 224 -10.21 16.10 1.56
N CYS A 225 -9.32 15.50 2.36
CA CYS A 225 -9.56 14.18 2.92
C CYS A 225 -10.85 14.20 3.75
N ALA A 226 -11.71 13.19 3.56
CA ALA A 226 -13.07 13.24 4.11
C ALA A 226 -13.10 13.20 5.65
N THR A 227 -12.27 12.35 6.27
CA THR A 227 -12.30 12.10 7.71
C THR A 227 -10.95 12.23 8.40
N LEU A 228 -9.86 12.44 7.64
CA LEU A 228 -8.54 12.67 8.21
C LEU A 228 -8.52 13.99 9.00
N SER A 229 -8.26 13.91 10.30
CA SER A 229 -8.20 15.08 11.20
C SER A 229 -7.16 16.08 10.72
N ASP A 230 -7.53 17.37 10.64
CA ASP A 230 -6.62 18.47 10.26
C ASP A 230 -5.52 18.79 11.29
N GLN A 231 -5.44 18.01 12.37
CA GLN A 231 -4.49 18.25 13.45
C GLN A 231 -3.14 17.60 13.14
N TYR A 232 -2.27 18.38 12.51
CA TYR A 232 -0.83 18.12 12.42
C TYR A 232 -0.05 18.92 13.45
#